data_AF-A0A8T5J1U7-F1
#
_entry.id   AF-A0A8T5J1U7-F1
#
_cell.length_a   1.000
_cell.length_b   1.000
_cell.length_c   1.000
_cell.angle_alpha   90.00
_cell.angle_beta   90.00
_cell.angle_gamma   90.00
#
_symmetry.space_group_name_H-M   'P 1'
#
loop_
_entity.id
_entity.type
_entity.pdbx_description
1 polymer ?
#
loop_
_entity_poly.entity_id
_entity_poly.type
_entity_poly.pdbx_seq_one_letter_code
_entity_poly.pdbx_strand_id
1 'polypeptide(L)'
;MSYQIPPPLQHKEKIIFGMTFSQLAYALPAFLLIFLIIFKTNLPIQFTGTIAIIITLIATAFIFFDAKNKLQNLINYFLTREVEVNSDKLKQIVNIDKVKGDEVIQSNSKISILEVTPFNFLIKSEEEQESIIKQFQKFLNSIDFPVQIHISSSTINLDKHFHCLEQKTKLHPELFQSYKDFTIESIKTNNIKNRKFYIIIKEIENLKIQTKVCQDKLNSLGLKVTKLNENQLVNLFYDNIANKKEKQLQENQEIDNYLHFLLSPKKLIFNPDNIQTEDNYLKILTVTGYPNSVELNFLDKIISSGENYDISLHIEPFQIETTMLNLNRDLQKQQADLYADTKKGILNPSLEIKYKSTKKVLEDLQKGKQKLFNVSLYIMCKSKNKQELDLLTKKVKADLDGLMIQSSVPKFRSMEAYESMLPLGKDALKIKRNIHTEGLSAFFPFSSPFLNIDNDGIMLGLNKNKIPYIKNIYKLTNANGIILATSGAGKSYFTKLLISRQFLNGSDVIIIDPQGEYLAITQHYKGETITISRTSETIINPLDLMGHDYLEKRLSLMDLFQIMFGDITEIQKAIMDK
;
A
#
# COMPACT_ATOMS: atom_id res chain seq x y z
N MET A 1 -10.10 -20.43 -4.22
CA MET A 1 -9.04 -21.30 -4.79
C MET A 1 -7.69 -20.94 -4.19
N SER A 2 -6.75 -21.88 -4.06
CA SER A 2 -5.41 -21.59 -3.55
C SER A 2 -4.39 -21.44 -4.68
N TYR A 3 -3.51 -20.44 -4.57
CA TYR A 3 -2.47 -20.10 -5.54
C TYR A 3 -1.13 -20.68 -5.05
N GLN A 4 -0.38 -21.36 -5.93
CA GLN A 4 0.86 -22.01 -5.53
C GLN A 4 2.05 -21.05 -5.60
N ILE A 5 3.06 -21.24 -4.74
CA ILE A 5 4.36 -20.59 -4.85
C ILE A 5 5.40 -21.70 -5.00
N PRO A 6 6.16 -21.73 -6.12
CA PRO A 6 7.08 -22.82 -6.39
C PRO A 6 8.28 -22.75 -5.45
N PRO A 7 8.96 -23.87 -5.16
CA PRO A 7 10.23 -23.84 -4.42
C PRO A 7 11.27 -22.96 -5.15
N PRO A 8 12.32 -22.47 -4.45
CA PRO A 8 13.30 -21.58 -5.05
C PRO A 8 14.06 -22.29 -6.17
N LEU A 9 14.08 -21.68 -7.35
CA LEU A 9 14.69 -22.25 -8.56
C LEU A 9 16.20 -22.04 -8.63
N GLN A 10 16.76 -21.10 -7.87
CA GLN A 10 18.21 -20.90 -7.81
C GLN A 10 18.89 -22.02 -7.00
N HIS A 11 19.21 -23.12 -7.67
CA HIS A 11 20.10 -24.14 -7.14
C HIS A 11 21.56 -23.72 -7.40
N LYS A 12 22.32 -23.39 -6.35
CA LYS A 12 23.79 -23.29 -6.48
C LYS A 12 24.31 -24.69 -6.78
N GLU A 13 24.96 -24.87 -7.94
CA GLU A 13 25.54 -26.17 -8.31
C GLU A 13 26.55 -26.61 -7.26
N LYS A 14 26.28 -27.76 -6.64
CA LYS A 14 27.19 -28.46 -5.74
C LYS A 14 28.01 -29.41 -6.60
N ILE A 15 29.33 -29.29 -6.56
CA ILE A 15 30.25 -30.01 -7.46
C ILE A 15 30.85 -31.21 -6.73
N ILE A 16 31.79 -30.99 -5.81
CA ILE A 16 32.54 -32.03 -5.11
C ILE A 16 32.25 -31.91 -3.60
N PHE A 17 32.02 -33.05 -2.92
CA PHE A 17 31.67 -33.13 -1.49
C PHE A 17 30.47 -32.27 -1.04
N GLY A 18 29.52 -32.00 -1.95
CA GLY A 18 28.37 -31.14 -1.65
C GLY A 18 28.69 -29.64 -1.55
N MET A 19 29.91 -29.22 -1.93
CA MET A 19 30.36 -27.83 -1.96
C MET A 19 30.19 -27.20 -3.35
N THR A 20 29.90 -25.90 -3.36
CA THR A 20 29.87 -25.05 -4.57
C THR A 20 31.28 -24.75 -5.07
N PHE A 21 31.43 -24.33 -6.33
CA PHE A 21 32.73 -23.90 -6.88
C PHE A 21 33.40 -22.82 -6.02
N SER A 22 32.63 -21.82 -5.57
CA SER A 22 33.12 -20.77 -4.68
C SER A 22 33.62 -21.32 -3.34
N GLN A 23 32.96 -22.34 -2.78
CA GLN A 23 33.38 -22.97 -1.54
C GLN A 23 34.68 -23.77 -1.72
N LEU A 24 34.82 -24.48 -2.85
CA LEU A 24 36.06 -25.18 -3.20
C LEU A 24 37.23 -24.23 -3.38
N ALA A 25 36.99 -23.04 -3.94
CA ALA A 25 38.02 -22.00 -4.08
C ALA A 25 38.54 -21.48 -2.73
N TYR A 26 37.78 -21.58 -1.64
CA TYR A 26 38.27 -21.28 -0.29
C TYR A 26 38.95 -22.49 0.37
N ALA A 27 38.46 -23.70 0.09
CA ALA A 27 38.98 -24.94 0.68
C ALA A 27 40.39 -25.31 0.18
N LEU A 28 40.63 -25.19 -1.13
CA LEU A 28 41.89 -25.59 -1.77
C LEU A 28 43.11 -24.81 -1.26
N PRO A 29 43.10 -23.46 -1.23
CA PRO A 29 44.23 -22.69 -0.70
C PRO A 29 44.47 -22.93 0.80
N ALA A 30 43.40 -23.08 1.58
CA ALA A 30 43.52 -23.36 3.01
C ALA A 30 44.19 -24.71 3.27
N PHE A 31 43.80 -25.75 2.52
CA PHE A 31 44.43 -27.07 2.59
C PHE A 31 45.90 -27.03 2.19
N LEU A 32 46.23 -26.30 1.11
CA LEU A 32 47.60 -26.16 0.63
C LEU A 32 48.49 -25.39 1.63
N LEU A 33 47.97 -24.33 2.25
CA LEU A 33 48.65 -23.58 3.32
C LEU A 33 48.92 -24.46 4.54
N ILE A 34 47.91 -25.22 5.00
CA ILE A 34 48.07 -26.16 6.12
C ILE A 34 49.13 -27.22 5.79
N PHE A 35 49.09 -27.78 4.57
CA PHE A 35 50.07 -28.75 4.11
C PHE A 35 51.49 -28.16 4.10
N LEU A 36 51.69 -26.95 3.56
CA LEU A 36 53.00 -26.30 3.55
C LEU A 36 53.50 -26.00 4.96
N ILE A 37 52.64 -25.56 5.88
CA ILE A 37 53.03 -25.25 7.26
C ILE A 37 53.43 -26.54 7.99
N ILE A 38 52.68 -27.63 7.84
CA ILE A 38 52.96 -28.89 8.53
C ILE A 38 54.21 -29.59 7.96
N PHE A 39 54.38 -29.61 6.63
CA PHE A 39 55.41 -30.45 5.99
C PHE A 39 56.66 -29.69 5.53
N LYS A 40 56.60 -28.36 5.39
CA LYS A 40 57.72 -27.56 4.84
C LYS A 40 58.37 -26.63 5.87
N THR A 41 57.80 -26.47 7.06
CA THR A 41 58.37 -25.61 8.11
C THR A 41 58.95 -26.44 9.26
N ASN A 42 60.12 -26.05 9.77
CA ASN A 42 60.76 -26.67 10.93
C ASN A 42 60.21 -26.14 12.27
N LEU A 43 58.94 -25.70 12.29
CA LEU A 43 58.31 -25.17 13.50
C LEU A 43 57.91 -26.31 14.44
N PRO A 44 57.92 -26.09 15.78
CA PRO A 44 57.46 -27.09 16.72
C PRO A 44 55.99 -27.46 16.47
N ILE A 45 55.65 -28.74 16.67
CA ILE A 45 54.31 -29.30 16.40
C ILE A 45 53.17 -28.52 17.08
N GLN A 46 53.43 -27.95 18.27
CA GLN A 46 52.44 -27.13 18.98
C GLN A 46 52.11 -25.81 18.24
N PHE A 47 53.10 -25.18 17.61
CA PHE A 47 52.93 -23.95 16.84
C PHE A 47 52.33 -24.21 15.47
N THR A 48 52.75 -25.28 14.78
CA THR A 48 52.14 -25.64 13.49
C THR A 48 50.68 -26.08 13.66
N GLY A 49 50.37 -26.82 14.72
CA GLY A 49 49.00 -27.22 15.06
C GLY A 49 48.08 -26.04 15.35
N THR A 50 48.52 -25.05 16.14
CA THR A 50 47.71 -23.87 16.45
C THR A 50 47.43 -23.02 15.20
N ILE A 51 48.43 -22.81 14.34
CA ILE A 51 48.25 -22.07 13.08
C ILE A 51 47.31 -22.83 12.13
N ALA A 52 47.45 -24.15 12.02
CA ALA A 52 46.58 -24.97 11.18
C ALA A 52 45.11 -24.92 11.66
N ILE A 53 44.88 -24.95 12.97
CA ILE A 53 43.54 -24.77 13.56
C ILE A 53 42.96 -23.41 13.17
N ILE A 54 43.73 -22.33 13.30
CA ILE A 54 43.28 -20.97 12.94
C ILE A 54 42.90 -20.89 11.45
N ILE A 55 43.75 -21.42 10.55
CA ILE A 55 43.48 -21.43 9.10
C ILE A 55 42.22 -22.25 8.80
N THR A 56 42.04 -23.40 9.46
CA THR A 56 40.85 -24.24 9.31
C THR A 56 39.59 -23.51 9.80
N LEU A 57 39.67 -22.79 10.91
CA LEU A 57 38.56 -22.01 11.48
C LEU A 57 38.17 -20.84 10.55
N ILE A 58 39.15 -20.18 9.93
CA ILE A 58 38.91 -19.14 8.93
C ILE A 58 38.29 -19.77 7.67
N ALA A 59 38.86 -20.85 7.15
CA ALA A 59 38.35 -21.52 5.95
C ALA A 59 36.91 -22.00 6.16
N THR A 60 36.61 -22.64 7.29
CA THR A 60 35.25 -23.08 7.63
C THR A 60 34.28 -21.91 7.77
N ALA A 61 34.70 -20.77 8.34
CA ALA A 61 33.89 -19.56 8.39
C ALA A 61 33.54 -19.04 6.98
N PHE A 62 34.50 -19.02 6.05
CA PHE A 62 34.27 -18.61 4.66
C PHE A 62 33.44 -19.61 3.86
N ILE A 63 33.60 -20.91 4.10
CA ILE A 63 32.92 -21.98 3.36
C ILE A 63 31.46 -22.13 3.84
N PHE A 64 31.23 -22.23 5.15
CA PHE A 64 29.94 -22.64 5.72
C PHE A 64 29.13 -21.48 6.31
N PHE A 65 29.78 -20.40 6.74
CA PHE A 65 29.11 -19.30 7.44
C PHE A 65 28.99 -18.01 6.62
N ASP A 66 29.34 -18.06 5.33
CA ASP A 66 29.29 -16.93 4.40
C ASP A 66 30.10 -15.71 4.90
N ALA A 67 31.25 -15.96 5.54
CA ALA A 67 32.04 -14.93 6.20
C ALA A 67 32.50 -13.82 5.25
N LYS A 68 32.75 -14.13 3.96
CA LYS A 68 33.09 -13.12 2.95
C LYS A 68 32.02 -12.02 2.86
N ASN A 69 30.76 -12.41 2.63
CA ASN A 69 29.68 -11.44 2.47
C ASN A 69 29.44 -10.69 3.78
N LYS A 70 29.49 -11.40 4.92
CA LYS A 70 29.37 -10.76 6.25
C LYS A 70 30.46 -9.73 6.50
N LEU A 71 31.71 -10.03 6.15
CA LEU A 71 32.83 -9.10 6.29
C LEU A 71 32.69 -7.91 5.35
N GLN A 72 32.31 -8.14 4.08
CA GLN A 72 32.04 -7.06 3.13
C GLN A 72 30.93 -6.13 3.63
N ASN A 73 29.81 -6.68 4.12
CA ASN A 73 28.72 -5.89 4.67
C ASN A 73 29.17 -5.10 5.91
N LEU A 74 29.99 -5.69 6.77
CA LEU A 74 30.50 -5.05 7.98
C LEU A 74 31.49 -3.92 7.65
N ILE A 75 32.38 -4.12 6.68
CA ILE A 75 33.28 -3.08 6.17
C ILE A 75 32.47 -1.95 5.52
N ASN A 76 31.53 -2.28 4.62
CA ASN A 76 30.66 -1.30 3.97
C ASN A 76 29.88 -0.49 5.02
N TYR A 77 29.31 -1.15 6.03
CA TYR A 77 28.63 -0.52 7.15
C TYR A 77 29.51 0.51 7.88
N PHE A 78 30.75 0.16 8.21
CA PHE A 78 31.66 1.11 8.86
C PHE A 78 31.99 2.31 7.96
N LEU A 79 32.07 2.10 6.64
CA LEU A 79 32.29 3.17 5.66
C LEU A 79 31.03 4.04 5.43
N THR A 80 29.83 3.55 5.75
CA THR A 80 28.55 4.22 5.43
C THR A 80 27.72 4.54 6.67
N ARG A 81 28.33 4.54 7.85
CA ARG A 81 27.61 4.68 9.13
C ARG A 81 26.89 6.01 9.27
N GLU A 82 27.53 7.11 8.86
CA GLU A 82 26.92 8.43 8.86
C GLU A 82 27.04 9.05 7.48
N VAL A 83 25.91 9.54 6.96
CA VAL A 83 25.82 10.20 5.67
C VAL A 83 25.20 11.58 5.91
N GLU A 84 26.02 12.62 5.76
CA GLU A 84 25.62 14.02 5.89
C GLU A 84 25.13 14.60 4.56
N VAL A 85 24.36 15.69 4.63
CA VAL A 85 23.96 16.50 3.47
C VAL A 85 25.19 16.92 2.66
N ASN A 86 25.06 16.82 1.34
CA ASN A 86 26.09 17.13 0.34
C ASN A 86 27.24 16.13 0.22
N SER A 87 27.21 15.01 0.94
CA SER A 87 28.13 13.91 0.64
C SER A 87 27.79 13.28 -0.73
N ASP A 88 28.82 12.87 -1.48
CA ASP A 88 28.61 12.15 -2.75
C ASP A 88 27.85 10.83 -2.57
N LYS A 89 27.92 10.25 -1.37
CA LYS A 89 27.12 9.07 -0.98
C LYS A 89 25.63 9.37 -0.91
N LEU A 90 25.22 10.52 -0.36
CA LEU A 90 23.80 10.88 -0.32
C LEU A 90 23.25 11.12 -1.74
N LYS A 91 24.05 11.76 -2.60
CA LYS A 91 23.76 11.90 -4.03
C LYS A 91 23.54 10.54 -4.70
N GLN A 92 24.37 9.54 -4.37
CA GLN A 92 24.23 8.17 -4.88
C GLN A 92 23.00 7.42 -4.33
N ILE A 93 22.60 7.68 -3.09
CA ILE A 93 21.39 7.08 -2.48
C ILE A 93 20.14 7.67 -3.14
N VAL A 94 20.03 9.00 -3.21
CA VAL A 94 18.87 9.70 -3.75
C VAL A 94 18.81 9.56 -5.26
N ASN A 95 19.95 9.64 -5.96
CA ASN A 95 20.10 9.38 -7.39
C ASN A 95 19.02 10.07 -8.26
N ILE A 96 18.68 11.32 -7.93
CA ILE A 96 17.80 12.19 -8.71
C ILE A 96 18.64 13.38 -9.17
N ASP A 97 18.89 13.45 -10.48
CA ASP A 97 19.62 14.57 -11.08
C ASP A 97 18.67 15.73 -11.38
N LYS A 98 17.53 15.43 -12.01
CA LYS A 98 16.50 16.41 -12.38
C LYS A 98 15.11 15.78 -12.42
N VAL A 99 14.08 16.58 -12.17
CA VAL A 99 12.68 16.24 -12.49
C VAL A 99 12.25 17.16 -13.61
N LYS A 100 11.76 16.61 -14.72
CA LYS A 100 11.36 17.42 -15.89
C LYS A 100 10.00 16.96 -16.38
N GLY A 101 8.99 17.79 -16.20
CA GLY A 101 7.62 17.48 -16.59
C GLY A 101 7.05 16.32 -15.79
N ASP A 102 6.99 15.13 -16.40
CA ASP A 102 6.41 13.92 -15.82
C ASP A 102 7.42 12.74 -15.75
N GLU A 103 8.71 13.04 -15.92
CA GLU A 103 9.82 12.09 -15.87
C GLU A 103 10.87 12.54 -14.83
N VAL A 104 11.48 11.57 -14.15
CA VAL A 104 12.59 11.81 -13.22
C VAL A 104 13.86 11.25 -13.85
N ILE A 105 14.87 12.11 -13.97
CA ILE A 105 16.15 11.80 -14.59
C ILE A 105 17.12 11.38 -13.48
N GLN A 106 17.66 10.18 -13.60
CA GLN A 106 18.74 9.65 -12.76
C GLN A 106 20.02 9.55 -13.60
N SER A 107 21.15 9.31 -12.95
CA SER A 107 22.46 9.36 -13.63
C SER A 107 22.60 8.38 -14.81
N ASN A 108 21.92 7.23 -14.77
CA ASN A 108 22.03 6.18 -15.80
C ASN A 108 20.69 5.74 -16.40
N SER A 109 19.57 6.37 -16.00
CA SER A 109 18.23 5.95 -16.41
C SER A 109 17.19 7.01 -16.11
N LYS A 110 16.03 6.90 -16.73
CA LYS A 110 14.85 7.67 -16.34
C LYS A 110 13.83 6.79 -15.63
N ILE A 111 13.02 7.40 -14.80
CA ILE A 111 11.87 6.75 -14.17
C ILE A 111 10.59 7.56 -14.40
N SER A 112 9.49 6.84 -14.47
CA SER A 112 8.12 7.36 -14.58
C SER A 112 7.32 6.80 -13.43
N ILE A 113 6.52 7.64 -12.78
CA ILE A 113 5.74 7.25 -11.60
C ILE A 113 4.26 7.47 -11.86
N LEU A 114 3.49 6.40 -11.67
CA LEU A 114 2.04 6.38 -11.73
C LEU A 114 1.46 6.28 -10.33
N GLU A 115 0.55 7.17 -9.96
CA GLU A 115 -0.29 7.01 -8.78
C GLU A 115 -1.55 6.21 -9.15
N VAL A 116 -1.85 5.20 -8.34
CA VAL A 116 -2.98 4.30 -8.53
C VAL A 116 -3.98 4.52 -7.40
N THR A 117 -5.22 4.84 -7.75
CA THR A 117 -6.30 4.89 -6.76
C THR A 117 -6.71 3.47 -6.39
N PRO A 118 -6.60 3.05 -5.12
CA PRO A 118 -6.91 1.68 -4.72
C PRO A 118 -8.41 1.40 -4.72
N PHE A 119 -8.77 0.11 -4.76
CA PHE A 119 -10.14 -0.33 -4.50
C PHE A 119 -10.36 -0.66 -3.03
N ASN A 120 -11.61 -0.53 -2.58
CA ASN A 120 -12.03 -1.20 -1.35
C ASN A 120 -12.42 -2.64 -1.67
N PHE A 121 -11.41 -3.50 -1.79
CA PHE A 121 -11.55 -4.88 -2.23
C PHE A 121 -12.48 -5.69 -1.32
N LEU A 122 -12.45 -5.45 -0.01
CA LEU A 122 -13.23 -6.18 1.00
C LEU A 122 -14.75 -5.99 0.92
N ILE A 123 -15.23 -4.94 0.22
CA ILE A 123 -16.67 -4.69 0.04
C ILE A 123 -17.21 -5.41 -1.20
N LYS A 124 -16.32 -5.90 -2.07
CA LYS A 124 -16.68 -6.57 -3.33
C LYS A 124 -17.12 -8.02 -3.08
N SER A 125 -17.99 -8.52 -3.95
CA SER A 125 -18.39 -9.93 -3.98
C SER A 125 -17.22 -10.84 -4.38
N GLU A 126 -17.24 -12.11 -3.97
CA GLU A 126 -16.16 -13.06 -4.27
C GLU A 126 -15.89 -13.18 -5.79
N GLU A 127 -16.92 -13.16 -6.63
CA GLU A 127 -16.79 -13.21 -8.08
C GLU A 127 -16.08 -11.96 -8.65
N GLU A 128 -16.42 -10.77 -8.16
CA GLU A 128 -15.73 -9.53 -8.54
C GLU A 128 -14.27 -9.58 -8.09
N GLN A 129 -14.01 -10.07 -6.89
CA GLN A 129 -12.67 -10.23 -6.34
C GLN A 129 -11.81 -11.15 -7.22
N GLU A 130 -12.32 -12.34 -7.57
CA GLU A 130 -11.63 -13.29 -8.46
C GLU A 130 -11.37 -12.67 -9.85
N SER A 131 -12.34 -11.93 -10.39
CA SER A 131 -12.18 -11.22 -11.66
C SER A 131 -11.04 -10.20 -11.60
N ILE A 132 -10.96 -9.39 -10.54
CA ILE A 132 -9.88 -8.39 -10.36
C ILE A 132 -8.51 -9.08 -10.34
N ILE A 133 -8.36 -10.17 -9.57
CA ILE A 133 -7.10 -10.91 -9.48
C ILE A 133 -6.71 -11.51 -10.82
N LYS A 134 -7.66 -12.12 -11.54
CA LYS A 134 -7.42 -12.68 -12.87
C LYS A 134 -6.99 -11.62 -13.88
N GLN A 135 -7.56 -10.42 -13.79
CA GLN A 135 -7.14 -9.32 -14.64
C GLN A 135 -5.77 -8.77 -14.22
N PHE A 136 -5.46 -8.69 -12.92
CA PHE A 136 -4.12 -8.35 -12.43
C PHE A 136 -3.07 -9.37 -12.88
N GLN A 137 -3.40 -10.66 -12.93
CA GLN A 137 -2.55 -11.69 -13.53
C GLN A 137 -2.26 -11.40 -15.01
N LYS A 138 -3.26 -10.95 -15.79
CA LYS A 138 -3.04 -10.51 -17.19
C LYS A 138 -2.12 -9.29 -17.27
N PHE A 139 -2.25 -8.34 -16.34
CA PHE A 139 -1.34 -7.20 -16.24
C PHE A 139 0.10 -7.67 -15.99
N LEU A 140 0.33 -8.54 -14.99
CA LEU A 140 1.66 -9.11 -14.72
C LEU A 140 2.22 -9.80 -15.96
N ASN A 141 1.42 -10.63 -16.65
CA ASN A 141 1.83 -11.29 -17.89
C ASN A 141 2.18 -10.30 -19.03
N SER A 142 1.63 -9.09 -19.04
CA SER A 142 1.95 -8.08 -20.04
C SER A 142 3.25 -7.31 -19.76
N ILE A 143 3.80 -7.43 -18.54
CA ILE A 143 5.03 -6.74 -18.16
C ILE A 143 6.25 -7.59 -18.52
N ASP A 144 7.20 -6.96 -19.19
CA ASP A 144 8.47 -7.49 -19.68
C ASP A 144 9.67 -6.63 -19.23
N PHE A 145 9.42 -5.67 -18.33
CA PHE A 145 10.41 -4.82 -17.68
C PHE A 145 10.21 -4.79 -16.14
N PRO A 146 11.22 -4.40 -15.34
CA PRO A 146 11.10 -4.32 -13.90
C PRO A 146 10.21 -3.17 -13.47
N VAL A 147 9.40 -3.43 -12.46
CA VAL A 147 8.46 -2.48 -11.86
C VAL A 147 8.61 -2.54 -10.35
N GLN A 148 8.59 -1.38 -9.70
CA GLN A 148 8.48 -1.27 -8.25
C GLN A 148 7.09 -0.75 -7.89
N ILE A 149 6.39 -1.44 -7.00
CA ILE A 149 5.17 -0.94 -6.37
C ILE A 149 5.56 -0.40 -4.99
N HIS A 150 5.34 0.89 -4.79
CA HIS A 150 5.62 1.58 -3.52
C HIS A 150 4.31 1.99 -2.85
N ILE A 151 4.10 1.56 -1.62
CA ILE A 151 2.93 1.89 -0.81
C ILE A 151 3.42 2.74 0.35
N SER A 152 3.08 4.03 0.29
CA SER A 152 3.50 5.01 1.28
C SER A 152 2.38 5.24 2.29
N SER A 153 2.68 5.10 3.58
CA SER A 153 1.74 5.35 4.66
C SER A 153 1.93 6.75 5.23
N SER A 154 0.83 7.48 5.36
CA SER A 154 0.79 8.82 5.93
C SER A 154 -0.33 8.95 6.96
N THR A 155 -0.17 9.89 7.88
CA THR A 155 -1.27 10.29 8.76
C THR A 155 -2.30 11.05 7.94
N ILE A 156 -3.57 10.82 8.22
CA ILE A 156 -4.65 11.61 7.61
C ILE A 156 -4.49 13.06 8.06
N ASN A 157 -4.44 13.97 7.10
CA ASN A 157 -4.50 15.41 7.33
C ASN A 157 -5.89 15.90 6.90
N LEU A 158 -6.62 16.52 7.83
CA LEU A 158 -7.94 17.11 7.61
C LEU A 158 -7.94 18.64 7.69
N ASP A 159 -6.77 19.28 7.68
CA ASP A 159 -6.65 20.73 7.86
C ASP A 159 -7.43 21.49 6.78
N LYS A 160 -7.35 21.03 5.52
CA LYS A 160 -8.13 21.58 4.40
C LYS A 160 -9.64 21.47 4.62
N HIS A 161 -10.11 20.34 5.15
CA HIS A 161 -11.51 20.12 5.46
C HIS A 161 -11.99 21.05 6.58
N PHE A 162 -11.23 21.11 7.68
CA PHE A 162 -11.58 21.98 8.80
C PHE A 162 -11.53 23.45 8.43
N HIS A 163 -10.55 23.89 7.64
CA HIS A 163 -10.48 25.27 7.15
C HIS A 163 -11.67 25.61 6.22
N CYS A 164 -12.09 24.68 5.36
CA CYS A 164 -13.26 24.88 4.50
C CYS A 164 -14.57 25.00 5.31
N LEU A 165 -14.72 24.20 6.37
CA LEU A 165 -15.89 24.29 7.25
C LEU A 165 -15.87 25.54 8.11
N GLU A 166 -14.72 25.91 8.69
CA GLU A 166 -14.54 27.10 9.54
C GLU A 166 -15.00 28.39 8.85
N GLN A 167 -14.74 28.51 7.55
CA GLN A 167 -15.21 29.66 6.76
C GLN A 167 -16.74 29.75 6.68
N LYS A 168 -17.44 28.61 6.67
CA LYS A 168 -18.90 28.52 6.60
C LYS A 168 -19.58 28.64 7.97
N THR A 169 -18.89 28.31 9.06
CA THR A 169 -19.46 28.09 10.40
C THR A 169 -19.40 29.27 11.35
N LYS A 170 -19.21 30.51 10.86
CA LYS A 170 -19.08 31.71 11.72
C LYS A 170 -20.19 31.87 12.77
N LEU A 171 -21.37 31.30 12.51
CA LEU A 171 -22.55 31.36 13.39
C LEU A 171 -22.55 30.34 14.54
N HIS A 172 -21.80 29.24 14.45
CA HIS A 172 -21.82 28.15 15.44
C HIS A 172 -20.40 27.61 15.77
N PRO A 173 -19.56 28.41 16.47
CA PRO A 173 -18.18 28.04 16.76
C PRO A 173 -18.05 26.81 17.68
N GLU A 174 -18.94 26.65 18.67
CA GLU A 174 -18.92 25.51 19.60
C GLU A 174 -19.19 24.18 18.88
N LEU A 175 -20.16 24.17 17.96
CA LEU A 175 -20.49 22.99 17.16
C LEU A 175 -19.32 22.58 16.25
N PHE A 176 -18.66 23.56 15.63
CA PHE A 176 -17.48 23.32 14.80
C PHE A 176 -16.35 22.70 15.63
N GLN A 177 -16.06 23.25 16.81
CA GLN A 177 -15.01 22.74 17.68
C GLN A 177 -15.31 21.31 18.15
N SER A 178 -16.54 21.05 18.60
CA SER A 178 -16.99 19.69 18.98
C SER A 178 -16.87 18.70 17.82
N TYR A 179 -17.29 19.09 16.61
CA TYR A 179 -17.16 18.26 15.41
C TYR A 179 -15.70 17.96 15.06
N LYS A 180 -14.83 18.98 15.13
CA LYS A 180 -13.40 18.87 14.85
C LYS A 180 -12.73 17.91 15.84
N ASP A 181 -12.99 18.08 17.14
CA ASP A 181 -12.42 17.24 18.19
C ASP A 181 -12.87 15.79 18.04
N PHE A 182 -14.18 15.56 17.85
CA PHE A 182 -14.72 14.22 17.63
C PHE A 182 -14.12 13.54 16.38
N THR A 183 -13.93 14.28 15.29
CA THR A 183 -13.37 13.74 14.05
C THR A 183 -11.88 13.38 14.22
N ILE A 184 -11.10 14.26 14.88
CA ILE A 184 -9.68 14.00 15.18
C ILE A 184 -9.52 12.81 16.12
N GLU A 185 -10.33 12.73 17.18
CA GLU A 185 -10.32 11.63 18.12
C GLU A 185 -10.70 10.30 17.45
N SER A 186 -11.74 10.30 16.62
CA SER A 186 -12.16 9.12 15.85
C SER A 186 -11.05 8.59 14.94
N ILE A 187 -10.25 9.48 14.33
CA ILE A 187 -9.11 9.08 13.50
C ILE A 187 -7.98 8.49 14.34
N LYS A 188 -7.68 9.10 15.49
CA LYS A 188 -6.62 8.64 16.40
C LYS A 188 -6.96 7.28 17.00
N THR A 189 -8.17 7.13 17.55
CA THR A 189 -8.62 5.92 18.24
C THR A 189 -8.70 4.72 17.29
N ASN A 190 -9.11 4.94 16.04
CA ASN A 190 -9.19 3.88 15.04
C ASN A 190 -7.87 3.66 14.27
N ASN A 191 -6.79 4.37 14.65
CA ASN A 191 -5.46 4.33 14.02
C ASN A 191 -5.52 4.35 12.49
N ILE A 192 -6.33 5.25 11.93
CA ILE A 192 -6.59 5.25 10.50
C ILE A 192 -5.41 5.89 9.78
N LYS A 193 -4.85 5.18 8.80
CA LYS A 193 -3.79 5.68 7.93
C LYS A 193 -4.31 5.90 6.53
N ASN A 194 -3.76 6.91 5.87
CA ASN A 194 -3.94 7.08 4.44
C ASN A 194 -2.75 6.43 3.73
N ARG A 195 -3.04 5.50 2.82
CA ARG A 195 -2.03 4.83 2.00
C ARG A 195 -2.14 5.32 0.57
N LYS A 196 -1.02 5.75 0.01
CA LYS A 196 -0.90 6.08 -1.41
C LYS A 196 -0.12 4.99 -2.12
N PHE A 197 -0.57 4.64 -3.32
CA PHE A 197 -0.06 3.51 -4.09
C PHE A 197 0.59 4.04 -5.36
N TYR A 198 1.86 3.71 -5.54
CA TYR A 198 2.65 4.15 -6.68
C TYR A 198 3.24 2.98 -7.41
N ILE A 199 3.33 3.11 -8.74
CA ILE A 199 4.07 2.21 -9.60
C ILE A 199 5.20 3.02 -10.22
N ILE A 200 6.43 2.60 -9.93
CA ILE A 200 7.65 3.18 -10.45
C ILE A 200 8.15 2.28 -11.57
N ILE A 201 8.28 2.88 -12.74
CA ILE A 201 8.70 2.22 -13.98
C ILE A 201 10.05 2.78 -14.34
N LYS A 202 11.04 1.89 -14.49
CA LYS A 202 12.39 2.25 -14.89
C LYS A 202 12.59 2.03 -16.38
N GLU A 203 13.22 3.00 -17.04
CA GLU A 203 13.56 2.93 -18.45
C GLU A 203 14.52 1.77 -18.72
N ILE A 204 14.13 0.88 -19.65
CA ILE A 204 15.02 -0.11 -20.26
C ILE A 204 15.20 0.23 -21.74
N GLU A 205 14.09 0.30 -22.48
CA GLU A 205 14.11 0.62 -23.92
C GLU A 205 13.42 1.96 -24.19
N ASN A 206 12.15 2.07 -23.79
CA ASN A 206 11.35 3.27 -24.02
C ASN A 206 10.37 3.50 -22.88
N LEU A 207 10.70 4.48 -22.03
CA LEU A 207 9.93 4.78 -20.83
C LEU A 207 8.47 5.14 -21.13
N LYS A 208 8.20 5.84 -22.24
CA LYS A 208 6.84 6.29 -22.61
C LYS A 208 5.94 5.11 -22.98
N ILE A 209 6.47 4.17 -23.75
CA ILE A 209 5.76 2.94 -24.12
C ILE A 209 5.52 2.10 -22.87
N GLN A 210 6.55 1.85 -22.07
CA GLN A 210 6.44 1.08 -20.81
C GLN A 210 5.37 1.69 -19.88
N THR A 211 5.40 3.02 -19.71
CA THR A 211 4.42 3.76 -18.90
C THR A 211 3.00 3.61 -19.45
N LYS A 212 2.82 3.77 -20.76
CA LYS A 212 1.50 3.66 -21.40
C LYS A 212 0.93 2.24 -21.28
N VAL A 213 1.76 1.21 -21.47
CA VAL A 213 1.36 -0.18 -21.28
C VAL A 213 0.86 -0.41 -19.85
N CYS A 214 1.60 0.06 -18.84
CA CYS A 214 1.14 -0.07 -17.46
C CYS A 214 -0.18 0.68 -17.22
N GLN A 215 -0.28 1.93 -17.69
CA GLN A 215 -1.47 2.75 -17.51
C GLN A 215 -2.71 2.13 -18.17
N ASP A 216 -2.62 1.74 -19.44
CA ASP A 216 -3.74 1.14 -20.19
C ASP A 216 -4.21 -0.18 -19.56
N LYS A 217 -3.25 -1.02 -19.14
CA LYS A 217 -3.58 -2.32 -18.53
C LYS A 217 -4.20 -2.16 -17.14
N LEU A 218 -3.70 -1.24 -16.32
CA LEU A 218 -4.30 -0.98 -15.00
C LEU A 218 -5.66 -0.29 -15.11
N ASN A 219 -5.83 0.65 -16.04
CA ASN A 219 -7.13 1.24 -16.35
C ASN A 219 -8.14 0.17 -16.81
N SER A 220 -7.68 -0.84 -17.57
CA SER A 220 -8.54 -1.97 -17.95
C SER A 220 -8.97 -2.86 -16.77
N LEU A 221 -8.27 -2.79 -15.62
CA LEU A 221 -8.69 -3.40 -14.35
C LEU A 221 -9.81 -2.60 -13.65
N GLY A 222 -10.15 -1.42 -14.18
CA GLY A 222 -11.02 -0.44 -13.54
C GLY A 222 -10.32 0.47 -12.53
N LEU A 223 -9.00 0.35 -12.36
CA LEU A 223 -8.23 1.23 -11.46
C LEU A 223 -8.07 2.60 -12.11
N LYS A 224 -8.23 3.67 -11.33
CA LYS A 224 -7.90 5.02 -11.80
C LYS A 224 -6.40 5.24 -11.65
N VAL A 225 -5.71 5.42 -12.77
CA VAL A 225 -4.27 5.65 -12.82
C VAL A 225 -3.94 7.03 -13.35
N THR A 226 -3.14 7.78 -12.59
CA THR A 226 -2.70 9.13 -12.94
C THR A 226 -1.18 9.20 -12.95
N LYS A 227 -0.59 9.66 -14.06
CA LYS A 227 0.84 9.97 -14.11
C LYS A 227 1.12 11.23 -13.29
N LEU A 228 2.13 11.19 -12.44
CA LEU A 228 2.46 12.33 -11.58
C LEU A 228 3.10 13.47 -12.37
N ASN A 229 2.69 14.69 -12.07
CA ASN A 229 3.34 15.90 -12.57
C ASN A 229 4.56 16.28 -11.70
N GLU A 230 5.32 17.28 -12.16
CA GLU A 230 6.54 17.75 -11.48
C GLU A 230 6.33 18.05 -10.00
N ASN A 231 5.34 18.87 -9.65
CA ASN A 231 5.05 19.22 -8.25
C ASN A 231 4.68 17.99 -7.41
N GLN A 232 3.91 17.06 -7.97
CA GLN A 232 3.54 15.81 -7.29
C GLN A 232 4.73 14.88 -7.10
N LEU A 233 5.64 14.79 -8.08
CA LEU A 233 6.88 14.02 -7.99
C LEU A 233 7.79 14.58 -6.90
N VAL A 234 7.99 15.90 -6.86
CA VAL A 234 8.78 16.55 -5.81
C VAL A 234 8.16 16.30 -4.44
N ASN A 235 6.83 16.43 -4.29
CA ASN A 235 6.14 16.13 -3.03
C ASN A 235 6.31 14.65 -2.62
N LEU A 236 6.19 13.70 -3.56
CA LEU A 236 6.42 12.28 -3.29
C LEU A 236 7.81 12.04 -2.72
N PHE A 237 8.85 12.59 -3.35
CA PHE A 237 10.22 12.41 -2.89
C PHE A 237 10.48 13.17 -1.59
N TYR A 238 9.88 14.34 -1.41
CA TYR A 238 9.99 15.08 -0.17
C TYR A 238 9.40 14.29 1.02
N ASP A 239 8.21 13.70 0.84
CA ASP A 239 7.53 12.91 1.86
C ASP A 239 8.27 11.60 2.19
N ASN A 240 8.89 10.94 1.19
CA ASN A 240 9.48 9.61 1.34
C ASN A 240 11.00 9.60 1.57
N ILE A 241 11.72 10.64 1.10
CA ILE A 241 13.18 10.74 1.18
C ILE A 241 13.60 11.78 2.23
N ALA A 242 13.13 13.03 2.09
CA ALA A 242 13.51 14.11 3.00
C ALA A 242 12.81 13.99 4.36
N ASN A 243 11.55 13.53 4.37
CA ASN A 243 10.71 13.32 5.55
C ASN A 243 10.62 14.55 6.46
N LYS A 244 10.58 15.76 5.87
CA LYS A 244 10.54 17.05 6.59
C LYS A 244 9.09 17.50 6.78
N LYS A 245 8.73 17.96 7.98
CA LYS A 245 7.36 18.37 8.31
C LYS A 245 6.91 19.73 7.77
N GLU A 246 7.84 20.59 7.35
CA GLU A 246 7.51 21.96 6.95
C GLU A 246 8.26 22.39 5.69
N LYS A 247 7.54 22.38 4.57
CA LYS A 247 7.52 23.44 3.56
C LYS A 247 6.46 23.10 2.52
N GLN A 248 5.41 23.92 2.41
CA GLN A 248 4.69 24.01 1.15
C GLN A 248 5.67 24.59 0.13
N LEU A 249 5.92 23.86 -0.95
CA LEU A 249 6.67 24.40 -2.08
C LEU A 249 5.88 25.60 -2.60
N GLN A 250 6.46 26.79 -2.50
CA GLN A 250 5.92 27.96 -3.18
C GLN A 250 6.08 27.73 -4.68
N GLU A 251 4.97 27.73 -5.42
CA GLU A 251 4.98 27.73 -6.89
C GLU A 251 5.86 28.91 -7.34
N ASN A 252 6.92 28.64 -8.12
CA ASN A 252 7.86 29.60 -8.75
C ASN A 252 9.28 29.78 -8.17
N GLN A 253 9.86 28.83 -7.42
CA GLN A 253 11.33 28.84 -7.23
C GLN A 253 11.98 27.92 -8.27
N GLU A 254 12.98 28.40 -9.03
CA GLU A 254 13.71 27.60 -10.03
C GLU A 254 14.26 26.31 -9.41
N ILE A 255 13.62 25.19 -9.74
CA ILE A 255 13.75 23.90 -9.06
C ILE A 255 15.11 23.22 -9.36
N ASP A 256 15.71 23.50 -10.52
CA ASP A 256 16.77 22.69 -11.11
C ASP A 256 18.09 22.62 -10.30
N ASN A 257 18.52 23.69 -9.65
CA ASN A 257 19.81 23.71 -8.92
C ASN A 257 19.69 23.37 -7.42
N TYR A 258 18.47 23.37 -6.87
CA TYR A 258 18.23 23.13 -5.44
C TYR A 258 17.50 21.82 -5.14
N LEU A 259 17.04 21.10 -6.17
CA LEU A 259 16.24 19.88 -6.00
C LEU A 259 16.95 18.83 -5.15
N HIS A 260 18.24 18.58 -5.39
CA HIS A 260 19.01 17.64 -4.59
C HIS A 260 19.05 18.04 -3.11
N PHE A 261 19.24 19.33 -2.81
CA PHE A 261 19.26 19.83 -1.43
C PHE A 261 17.89 19.75 -0.75
N LEU A 262 16.82 20.04 -1.51
CA LEU A 262 15.45 19.98 -1.04
C LEU A 262 15.07 18.53 -0.65
N LEU A 263 15.33 17.59 -1.56
CA LEU A 263 14.95 16.18 -1.44
C LEU A 263 15.88 15.36 -0.54
N SER A 264 17.06 15.89 -0.21
CA SER A 264 18.00 15.24 0.70
C SER A 264 17.60 15.41 2.18
N PRO A 265 17.59 14.32 2.97
CA PRO A 265 17.49 14.40 4.42
C PRO A 265 18.74 15.07 4.99
N LYS A 266 18.64 15.71 6.17
CA LYS A 266 19.81 16.45 6.70
C LYS A 266 20.95 15.56 7.19
N LYS A 267 20.60 14.41 7.73
CA LYS A 267 21.53 13.42 8.23
C LYS A 267 20.85 12.06 8.26
N LEU A 268 21.56 11.03 7.80
CA LEU A 268 21.17 9.64 7.96
C LEU A 268 22.25 8.92 8.76
N ILE A 269 21.85 8.30 9.87
CA ILE A 269 22.72 7.46 10.69
C ILE A 269 22.26 6.02 10.50
N PHE A 270 23.08 5.23 9.82
CA PHE A 270 22.84 3.81 9.59
C PHE A 270 23.42 3.03 10.77
N ASN A 271 22.55 2.45 11.58
CA ASN A 271 22.91 1.51 12.65
C ASN A 271 22.79 0.06 12.12
N PRO A 272 23.28 -0.95 12.86
CA PRO A 272 23.29 -2.32 12.35
C PRO A 272 21.90 -2.86 12.03
N ASP A 273 20.85 -2.43 12.71
CA ASP A 273 19.48 -2.95 12.57
C ASP A 273 18.42 -1.87 12.34
N ASN A 274 18.79 -0.59 12.37
CA ASN A 274 17.87 0.54 12.22
C ASN A 274 18.58 1.72 11.55
N ILE A 275 17.80 2.70 11.13
CA ILE A 275 18.27 3.94 10.51
C ILE A 275 17.67 5.08 11.32
N GLN A 276 18.48 6.04 11.72
CA GLN A 276 18.02 7.24 12.39
C GLN A 276 18.05 8.40 11.39
N THR A 277 16.89 9.04 11.26
CA THR A 277 16.67 10.30 10.56
C THR A 277 16.52 11.43 11.60
N GLU A 278 16.33 12.67 11.18
CA GLU A 278 16.10 13.80 12.12
C GLU A 278 14.90 13.56 13.05
N ASP A 279 13.77 13.14 12.47
CA ASP A 279 12.48 13.07 13.18
C ASP A 279 12.06 11.65 13.58
N ASN A 280 12.65 10.62 12.93
CA ASN A 280 12.18 9.25 13.05
C ASN A 280 13.32 8.23 13.07
N TYR A 281 13.05 7.11 13.73
CA TYR A 281 13.77 5.86 13.58
C TYR A 281 13.03 4.98 12.58
N LEU A 282 13.78 4.37 11.67
CA LEU A 282 13.31 3.46 10.64
C LEU A 282 13.91 2.08 10.88
N LYS A 283 13.11 1.03 10.69
CA LYS A 283 13.58 -0.36 10.70
C LYS A 283 12.95 -1.10 9.54
N ILE A 284 13.79 -1.75 8.75
CA ILE A 284 13.37 -2.40 7.50
C ILE A 284 13.38 -3.91 7.70
N LEU A 285 12.23 -4.53 7.44
CA LEU A 285 12.06 -5.97 7.33
C LEU A 285 12.16 -6.36 5.86
N THR A 286 12.93 -7.41 5.59
CA THR A 286 12.96 -8.08 4.28
C THR A 286 12.26 -9.42 4.39
N VAL A 287 11.44 -9.73 3.40
CA VAL A 287 10.85 -11.07 3.26
C VAL A 287 11.85 -11.99 2.58
N THR A 288 12.11 -13.14 3.22
CA THR A 288 13.07 -14.15 2.75
C THR A 288 12.39 -15.44 2.30
N GLY A 289 11.15 -15.67 2.73
CA GLY A 289 10.40 -16.87 2.40
C GLY A 289 8.90 -16.63 2.41
N TYR A 290 8.20 -17.40 1.59
CA TYR A 290 6.74 -17.38 1.43
C TYR A 290 6.20 -18.79 1.64
N PRO A 291 4.93 -18.96 2.05
CA PRO A 291 4.30 -20.28 2.10
C PRO A 291 4.18 -20.89 0.70
N ASN A 292 4.06 -22.21 0.63
CA ASN A 292 3.94 -22.93 -0.64
C ASN A 292 2.59 -22.70 -1.35
N SER A 293 1.59 -22.24 -0.61
CA SER A 293 0.24 -21.97 -1.10
C SER A 293 -0.28 -20.72 -0.40
N VAL A 294 -0.92 -19.84 -1.16
CA VAL A 294 -1.51 -18.59 -0.68
C VAL A 294 -2.96 -18.49 -1.12
N GLU A 295 -3.77 -17.81 -0.31
CA GLU A 295 -5.15 -17.50 -0.65
C GLU A 295 -5.23 -16.20 -1.45
N LEU A 296 -6.43 -15.92 -1.97
CA LEU A 296 -6.74 -14.66 -2.61
C LEU A 296 -6.53 -13.50 -1.60
N ASN A 297 -5.97 -12.38 -2.05
CA ASN A 297 -5.62 -11.24 -1.18
C ASN A 297 -4.64 -11.54 -0.05
N PHE A 298 -3.71 -12.45 -0.27
CA PHE A 298 -2.76 -12.88 0.74
C PHE A 298 -2.07 -11.73 1.51
N LEU A 299 -1.74 -10.63 0.82
CA LEU A 299 -1.09 -9.47 1.43
C LEU A 299 -2.06 -8.41 1.97
N ASP A 300 -3.37 -8.55 1.83
CA ASP A 300 -4.32 -7.52 2.25
C ASP A 300 -4.20 -7.23 3.74
N LYS A 301 -4.05 -8.24 4.61
CA LYS A 301 -3.88 -8.02 6.07
C LYS A 301 -2.73 -7.05 6.40
N ILE A 302 -1.67 -7.06 5.59
CA ILE A 302 -0.55 -6.14 5.72
C ILE A 302 -0.94 -4.79 5.08
N ILE A 303 -1.36 -4.79 3.82
CA ILE A 303 -1.67 -3.54 3.10
C ILE A 303 -2.80 -2.73 3.76
N SER A 304 -3.85 -3.37 4.26
CA SER A 304 -5.01 -2.73 4.89
C SER A 304 -4.80 -2.40 6.37
N SER A 305 -3.63 -2.74 6.95
CA SER A 305 -3.34 -2.46 8.36
C SER A 305 -3.20 -0.95 8.63
N GLY A 306 -3.71 -0.49 9.78
CA GLY A 306 -3.57 0.89 10.26
C GLY A 306 -2.20 1.24 10.84
N GLU A 307 -1.20 0.37 10.67
CA GLU A 307 0.13 0.57 11.25
C GLU A 307 1.01 1.49 10.40
N ASN A 308 1.99 2.14 11.05
CA ASN A 308 2.84 3.14 10.41
C ASN A 308 4.07 2.52 9.71
N TYR A 309 3.84 1.92 8.55
CA TYR A 309 4.92 1.41 7.71
C TYR A 309 4.66 1.55 6.22
N ASP A 310 5.74 1.65 5.45
CA ASP A 310 5.69 1.61 3.99
C ASP A 310 5.99 0.19 3.49
N ILE A 311 5.58 -0.10 2.26
CA ILE A 311 5.83 -1.37 1.57
C ILE A 311 6.46 -1.07 0.21
N SER A 312 7.53 -1.79 -0.13
CA SER A 312 8.15 -1.74 -1.46
C SER A 312 8.22 -3.15 -2.02
N LEU A 313 7.51 -3.37 -3.12
CA LEU A 313 7.42 -4.64 -3.83
C LEU A 313 8.09 -4.47 -5.19
N HIS A 314 9.25 -5.08 -5.38
CA HIS A 314 9.94 -5.11 -6.67
C HIS A 314 9.54 -6.37 -7.43
N ILE A 315 9.14 -6.19 -8.68
CA ILE A 315 8.73 -7.25 -9.61
C ILE A 315 9.61 -7.12 -10.84
N GLU A 316 10.51 -8.07 -11.03
CA GLU A 316 11.41 -8.12 -12.17
C GLU A 316 11.14 -9.39 -12.98
N PRO A 317 10.77 -9.28 -14.28
CA PRO A 317 10.61 -10.43 -15.15
C PRO A 317 11.88 -11.29 -15.18
N PHE A 318 11.72 -12.59 -15.01
CA PHE A 318 12.83 -13.53 -15.05
C PHE A 318 13.14 -13.93 -16.50
N GLN A 319 14.43 -14.00 -16.86
CA GLN A 319 14.85 -14.35 -18.22
C GLN A 319 14.46 -15.82 -18.55
N ILE A 320 13.63 -16.00 -19.57
CA ILE A 320 13.01 -17.28 -19.92
C ILE A 320 14.04 -18.30 -20.42
N GLU A 321 14.99 -17.89 -21.26
CA GLU A 321 15.95 -18.79 -21.92
C GLU A 321 16.81 -19.57 -20.92
N THR A 322 17.40 -18.88 -19.94
CA THR A 322 18.22 -19.48 -18.89
C THR A 322 17.39 -20.42 -18.00
N THR A 323 16.13 -20.07 -17.74
CA THR A 323 15.21 -20.90 -16.95
C THR A 323 14.84 -22.17 -17.68
N MET A 324 14.53 -22.07 -18.97
CA MET A 324 14.20 -23.20 -19.82
C MET A 324 15.37 -24.19 -19.88
N LEU A 325 16.60 -23.70 -20.01
CA LEU A 325 17.80 -24.53 -19.95
C LEU A 325 17.97 -25.23 -18.60
N ASN A 326 17.80 -24.49 -17.49
CA ASN A 326 17.95 -25.04 -16.14
C ASN A 326 16.86 -26.06 -15.81
N LEU A 327 15.59 -25.77 -16.11
CA LEU A 327 14.46 -26.68 -15.89
C LEU A 327 14.61 -27.94 -16.74
N ASN A 328 15.06 -27.83 -18.00
CA ASN A 328 15.35 -29.00 -18.83
C ASN A 328 16.47 -29.87 -18.22
N ARG A 329 17.56 -29.24 -17.74
CA ARG A 329 18.63 -29.96 -17.04
C ARG A 329 18.14 -30.63 -15.75
N ASP A 330 17.30 -29.94 -14.99
CA ASP A 330 16.73 -30.48 -13.75
C ASP A 330 15.78 -31.65 -14.03
N LEU A 331 14.95 -31.56 -15.08
CA LEU A 331 14.11 -32.68 -15.52
C LEU A 331 14.95 -33.89 -15.97
N GLN A 332 16.03 -33.66 -16.72
CA GLN A 332 16.95 -34.73 -17.11
C GLN A 332 17.58 -35.41 -15.89
N LYS A 333 18.04 -34.64 -14.90
CA LYS A 333 18.58 -35.16 -13.63
C LYS A 333 17.53 -35.95 -12.85
N GLN A 334 16.35 -35.36 -12.63
CA GLN A 334 15.24 -36.01 -11.91
C GLN A 334 14.79 -37.30 -12.60
N GLN A 335 14.75 -37.32 -13.94
CA GLN A 335 14.41 -38.51 -14.72
C GLN A 335 15.48 -39.59 -14.60
N ALA A 336 16.77 -39.22 -14.61
CA ALA A 336 17.87 -40.15 -14.41
C ALA A 336 17.85 -40.75 -13.00
N ASP A 337 17.60 -39.93 -11.98
CA ASP A 337 17.47 -40.36 -10.59
C ASP A 337 16.28 -41.31 -10.40
N LEU A 338 15.09 -40.96 -10.95
CA LEU A 338 13.91 -41.84 -10.93
C LEU A 338 14.18 -43.18 -11.63
N TYR A 339 14.88 -43.16 -12.75
CA TYR A 339 15.26 -44.36 -13.47
C TYR A 339 16.25 -45.23 -12.67
N ALA A 340 17.20 -44.62 -11.97
CA ALA A 340 18.14 -45.31 -11.10
C ALA A 340 17.44 -45.93 -9.87
N ASP A 341 16.51 -45.20 -9.24
CA ASP A 341 15.70 -45.68 -8.12
C ASP A 341 14.82 -46.87 -8.57
N THR A 342 14.15 -46.75 -9.72
CA THR A 342 13.32 -47.83 -10.29
C THR A 342 14.14 -49.08 -10.58
N LYS A 343 15.37 -48.95 -11.12
CA LYS A 343 16.29 -50.07 -11.34
C LYS A 343 16.72 -50.77 -10.05
N LYS A 344 16.79 -50.04 -8.95
CA LYS A 344 17.09 -50.58 -7.60
C LYS A 344 15.85 -51.13 -6.90
N GLY A 345 14.67 -51.10 -7.53
CA GLY A 345 13.40 -51.48 -6.92
C GLY A 345 12.89 -50.49 -5.86
N ILE A 346 13.46 -49.29 -5.80
CA ILE A 346 13.09 -48.24 -4.85
C ILE A 346 12.02 -47.36 -5.50
N LEU A 347 10.84 -47.26 -4.88
CA LEU A 347 9.82 -46.30 -5.27
C LEU A 347 10.06 -44.98 -4.52
N ASN A 348 10.20 -43.87 -5.26
CA ASN A 348 10.42 -42.54 -4.68
C ASN A 348 9.28 -41.57 -5.03
N PRO A 349 8.13 -41.64 -4.34
CA PRO A 349 6.96 -40.81 -4.65
C PRO A 349 7.23 -39.30 -4.57
N SER A 350 8.13 -38.90 -3.67
CA SER A 350 8.49 -37.49 -3.48
C SER A 350 9.19 -36.91 -4.72
N LEU A 351 10.10 -37.67 -5.31
CA LEU A 351 10.82 -37.28 -6.53
C LEU A 351 9.89 -37.32 -7.75
N GLU A 352 8.94 -38.25 -7.79
CA GLU A 352 7.93 -38.32 -8.86
C GLU A 352 6.99 -37.10 -8.85
N ILE A 353 6.51 -36.69 -7.67
CA ILE A 353 5.70 -35.46 -7.52
C ILE A 353 6.51 -34.24 -7.97
N LYS A 354 7.79 -34.17 -7.57
CA LYS A 354 8.70 -33.08 -7.96
C LYS A 354 8.92 -33.04 -9.47
N TYR A 355 9.09 -34.19 -10.12
CA TYR A 355 9.22 -34.31 -11.58
C TYR A 355 7.95 -33.84 -12.30
N LYS A 356 6.77 -34.31 -11.87
CA LYS A 356 5.48 -33.86 -12.43
C LYS A 356 5.28 -32.34 -12.28
N SER A 357 5.60 -31.79 -11.11
CA SER A 357 5.52 -30.34 -10.86
C SER A 357 6.47 -29.54 -11.75
N THR A 358 7.75 -29.95 -11.82
CA THR A 358 8.77 -29.29 -12.65
C THR A 358 8.38 -29.31 -14.13
N LYS A 359 7.87 -30.46 -14.61
CA LYS A 359 7.41 -30.63 -15.99
C LYS A 359 6.23 -29.71 -16.31
N LYS A 360 5.25 -29.61 -15.40
CA LYS A 360 4.10 -28.71 -15.57
C LYS A 360 4.55 -27.26 -15.70
N VAL A 361 5.47 -26.80 -14.83
CA VAL A 361 6.03 -25.44 -14.92
C VAL A 361 6.72 -25.20 -16.26
N LEU A 362 7.53 -26.14 -16.74
CA LEU A 362 8.18 -26.04 -18.05
C LEU A 362 7.16 -25.94 -19.19
N GLU A 363 6.12 -26.79 -19.18
CA GLU A 363 5.07 -26.77 -20.19
C GLU A 363 4.27 -25.45 -20.17
N ASP A 364 3.94 -24.93 -18.99
CA ASP A 364 3.19 -23.68 -18.86
C ASP A 364 4.01 -22.46 -19.31
N LEU A 365 5.33 -22.47 -19.08
CA LEU A 365 6.28 -21.49 -19.60
C LEU A 365 6.38 -21.57 -21.14
N GLN A 366 6.54 -22.79 -21.70
CA GLN A 366 6.59 -22.99 -23.17
C GLN A 366 5.31 -22.56 -23.87
N LYS A 367 4.16 -22.79 -23.24
CA LYS A 367 2.83 -22.40 -23.77
C LYS A 367 2.53 -20.90 -23.57
N GLY A 368 3.43 -20.13 -22.93
CA GLY A 368 3.26 -18.69 -22.67
C GLY A 368 2.11 -18.36 -21.71
N LYS A 369 1.62 -19.33 -20.92
CA LYS A 369 0.47 -19.12 -20.02
C LYS A 369 0.87 -18.39 -18.74
N GLN A 370 2.10 -18.58 -18.29
CA GLN A 370 2.66 -17.96 -17.10
C GLN A 370 4.04 -17.39 -17.39
N LYS A 371 4.37 -16.28 -16.74
CA LYS A 371 5.74 -15.75 -16.60
C LYS A 371 6.27 -16.04 -15.21
N LEU A 372 7.59 -16.09 -15.10
CA LEU A 372 8.31 -16.15 -13.82
C LEU A 372 8.87 -14.76 -13.50
N PHE A 373 8.78 -14.35 -12.23
CA PHE A 373 9.30 -13.07 -11.75
C PHE A 373 10.25 -13.29 -10.57
N ASN A 374 11.30 -12.48 -10.50
CA ASN A 374 12.00 -12.20 -9.26
C ASN A 374 11.18 -11.18 -8.47
N VAL A 375 10.79 -11.56 -7.27
CA VAL A 375 9.96 -10.74 -6.38
C VAL A 375 10.72 -10.45 -5.11
N SER A 376 10.76 -9.17 -4.72
CA SER A 376 11.36 -8.70 -3.47
C SER A 376 10.37 -7.85 -2.72
N LEU A 377 10.14 -8.16 -1.46
CA LEU A 377 9.19 -7.46 -0.60
C LEU A 377 9.89 -6.92 0.63
N TYR A 378 9.83 -5.60 0.79
CA TYR A 378 10.42 -4.85 1.88
C TYR A 378 9.33 -4.08 2.64
N ILE A 379 9.46 -4.01 3.96
CA ILE A 379 8.53 -3.29 4.84
C ILE A 379 9.32 -2.38 5.77
N MET A 380 9.03 -1.09 5.77
CA MET A 380 9.77 -0.06 6.53
C MET A 380 8.90 0.49 7.63
N CYS A 381 9.14 0.01 8.85
CA CYS A 381 8.49 0.51 10.05
C CYS A 381 9.07 1.88 10.42
N LYS A 382 8.20 2.80 10.83
CA LYS A 382 8.57 4.18 11.18
C LYS A 382 8.00 4.57 12.55
N SER A 383 8.85 5.07 13.45
CA SER A 383 8.39 5.72 14.68
C SER A 383 9.36 6.82 15.12
N LYS A 384 8.86 7.79 15.89
CA LYS A 384 9.68 8.83 16.53
C LYS A 384 10.55 8.28 17.66
N ASN A 385 10.15 7.17 18.27
CA ASN A 385 10.86 6.54 19.39
C ASN A 385 11.36 5.15 19.00
N LYS A 386 12.62 4.85 19.32
CA LYS A 386 13.23 3.54 19.08
C LYS A 386 12.49 2.39 19.77
N GLN A 387 11.98 2.59 20.99
CA GLN A 387 11.21 1.57 21.71
C GLN A 387 9.89 1.25 21.00
N GLU A 388 9.16 2.28 20.58
CA GLU A 388 7.94 2.12 19.78
C GLU A 388 8.21 1.48 18.42
N LEU A 389 9.34 1.84 17.78
CA LEU A 389 9.78 1.20 16.54
C LEU A 389 10.00 -0.31 16.73
N ASP A 390 10.62 -0.71 17.84
CA ASP A 390 10.85 -2.12 18.15
C ASP A 390 9.53 -2.87 18.41
N LEU A 391 8.58 -2.25 19.10
CA LEU A 391 7.23 -2.80 19.30
C LEU A 391 6.48 -2.95 17.97
N LEU A 392 6.47 -1.90 17.15
CA LEU A 392 5.85 -1.91 15.82
C LEU A 392 6.49 -3.00 14.94
N THR A 393 7.82 -3.10 14.92
CA THR A 393 8.52 -4.11 14.13
C THR A 393 8.19 -5.52 14.59
N LYS A 394 8.11 -5.76 15.91
CA LYS A 394 7.68 -7.06 16.46
C LYS A 394 6.26 -7.41 16.05
N LYS A 395 5.34 -6.43 16.08
CA LYS A 395 3.95 -6.62 15.67
C LYS A 395 3.86 -6.96 14.18
N VAL A 396 4.48 -6.17 13.31
CA VAL A 396 4.51 -6.43 11.87
C VAL A 396 5.14 -7.79 11.56
N LYS A 397 6.21 -8.16 12.26
CA LYS A 397 6.80 -9.49 12.13
C LYS A 397 5.82 -10.61 12.54
N ALA A 398 5.11 -10.46 13.65
CA ALA A 398 4.10 -11.43 14.07
C ALA A 398 2.94 -11.54 13.07
N ASP A 399 2.54 -10.43 12.44
CA ASP A 399 1.53 -10.44 11.38
C ASP A 399 2.00 -11.20 10.13
N LEU A 400 3.27 -11.03 9.74
CA LEU A 400 3.89 -11.78 8.64
C LEU A 400 4.03 -13.27 8.99
N ASP A 401 4.49 -13.59 10.20
CA ASP A 401 4.64 -14.97 10.68
C ASP A 401 3.27 -15.69 10.71
N GLY A 402 2.19 -14.97 11.07
CA GLY A 402 0.81 -15.49 11.01
C GLY A 402 0.31 -15.76 9.58
N LEU A 403 0.90 -15.12 8.57
CA LEU A 403 0.71 -15.43 7.15
C LEU A 403 1.73 -16.46 6.62
N MET A 404 2.53 -17.07 7.51
CA MET A 404 3.62 -17.99 7.19
C MET A 404 4.70 -17.36 6.29
N ILE A 405 4.82 -16.02 6.32
CA ILE A 405 5.85 -15.25 5.61
C ILE A 405 7.08 -15.14 6.51
N GLN A 406 8.21 -15.65 6.04
CA GLN A 406 9.47 -15.56 6.77
C GLN A 406 10.10 -14.19 6.53
N SER A 407 10.34 -13.44 7.61
CA SER A 407 10.94 -12.10 7.54
C SER A 407 12.15 -11.95 8.47
N SER A 408 13.10 -11.12 8.05
CA SER A 408 14.32 -10.81 8.82
C SER A 408 14.73 -9.34 8.69
N VAL A 409 15.56 -8.87 9.61
CA VAL A 409 16.20 -7.54 9.52
C VAL A 409 17.58 -7.71 8.88
N PRO A 410 17.90 -7.01 7.77
CA PRO A 410 19.17 -7.16 7.07
C PRO A 410 20.29 -6.44 7.82
N LYS A 411 20.84 -7.10 8.85
CA LYS A 411 21.85 -6.50 9.72
C LYS A 411 23.11 -6.07 8.94
N PHE A 412 23.63 -4.88 9.25
CA PHE A 412 24.77 -4.24 8.58
C PHE A 412 24.55 -3.91 7.08
N ARG A 413 23.31 -4.00 6.59
CA ARG A 413 22.93 -3.63 5.22
C ARG A 413 21.78 -2.63 5.20
N SER A 414 21.74 -1.77 6.22
CA SER A 414 20.67 -0.81 6.44
C SER A 414 20.61 0.24 5.33
N MET A 415 21.75 0.59 4.72
CA MET A 415 21.82 1.53 3.60
C MET A 415 21.20 0.93 2.34
N GLU A 416 21.57 -0.29 1.95
CA GLU A 416 20.99 -0.97 0.78
C GLU A 416 19.50 -1.26 1.01
N ALA A 417 19.11 -1.58 2.24
CA ALA A 417 17.71 -1.75 2.60
C ALA A 417 16.92 -0.44 2.41
N TYR A 418 17.49 0.70 2.82
CA TYR A 418 16.89 2.02 2.64
C TYR A 418 16.74 2.39 1.16
N GLU A 419 17.81 2.22 0.37
CA GLU A 419 17.77 2.45 -1.08
C GLU A 419 16.68 1.63 -1.78
N SER A 420 16.50 0.38 -1.35
CA SER A 420 15.47 -0.53 -1.89
C SER A 420 14.03 -0.13 -1.51
N MET A 421 13.90 0.76 -0.53
CA MET A 421 12.62 1.32 -0.09
C MET A 421 12.26 2.65 -0.73
N LEU A 422 13.24 3.38 -1.27
CA LEU A 422 12.96 4.63 -1.94
C LEU A 422 12.19 4.38 -3.24
N PRO A 423 11.25 5.27 -3.64
CA PRO A 423 10.46 5.12 -4.87
C PRO A 423 11.28 5.48 -6.13
N LEU A 424 12.41 4.78 -6.33
CA LEU A 424 13.44 5.10 -7.33
C LEU A 424 13.66 3.96 -8.34
N GLY A 425 12.90 2.86 -8.26
CA GLY A 425 13.01 1.71 -9.15
C GLY A 425 14.31 0.91 -8.97
N LYS A 426 14.95 1.01 -7.80
CA LYS A 426 16.25 0.37 -7.50
C LYS A 426 16.11 -0.62 -6.36
N ASP A 427 16.34 -1.91 -6.63
CA ASP A 427 16.52 -2.94 -5.60
C ASP A 427 18.02 -3.13 -5.33
N ALA A 428 18.54 -2.51 -4.27
CA ALA A 428 19.93 -2.61 -3.85
C ALA A 428 20.19 -3.85 -2.97
N LEU A 429 19.19 -4.30 -2.21
CA LEU A 429 19.34 -5.41 -1.27
C LEU A 429 19.35 -6.77 -2.00
N LYS A 430 18.62 -6.89 -3.11
CA LYS A 430 18.59 -8.04 -4.04
C LYS A 430 18.20 -9.36 -3.39
N ILE A 431 17.38 -9.30 -2.34
CA ILE A 431 16.79 -10.48 -1.71
C ILE A 431 15.54 -10.85 -2.51
N LYS A 432 15.73 -11.73 -3.49
CA LYS A 432 14.74 -12.07 -4.52
C LYS A 432 14.18 -13.47 -4.28
N ARG A 433 12.90 -13.64 -4.61
CA ARG A 433 12.25 -14.94 -4.71
C ARG A 433 11.60 -15.13 -6.06
N ASN A 434 11.81 -16.30 -6.67
CA ASN A 434 11.11 -16.66 -7.90
C ASN A 434 9.66 -17.02 -7.61
N ILE A 435 8.72 -16.30 -8.23
CA ILE A 435 7.27 -16.53 -8.13
C ILE A 435 6.68 -16.45 -9.54
N HIS A 436 5.80 -17.39 -9.89
CA HIS A 436 5.10 -17.36 -11.17
C HIS A 436 3.88 -16.42 -11.11
N THR A 437 3.33 -16.06 -12.26
CA THR A 437 2.29 -15.02 -12.36
C THR A 437 1.05 -15.29 -11.51
N GLU A 438 0.57 -16.54 -11.48
CA GLU A 438 -0.58 -16.97 -10.67
C GLU A 438 -0.31 -16.73 -9.17
N GLY A 439 0.76 -17.27 -8.59
CA GLY A 439 1.16 -16.98 -7.21
C GLY A 439 1.35 -15.49 -6.89
N LEU A 440 1.96 -14.72 -7.81
CA LEU A 440 2.16 -13.27 -7.62
C LEU A 440 0.85 -12.48 -7.72
N SER A 441 -0.16 -12.98 -8.43
CA SER A 441 -1.44 -12.27 -8.54
C SER A 441 -2.19 -12.17 -7.21
N ALA A 442 -2.00 -13.15 -6.31
CA ALA A 442 -2.54 -13.14 -4.95
C ALA A 442 -1.98 -12.00 -4.06
N PHE A 443 -0.89 -11.35 -4.49
CA PHE A 443 -0.24 -10.24 -3.80
C PHE A 443 -0.89 -8.89 -4.13
N PHE A 444 -2.04 -8.89 -4.82
CA PHE A 444 -2.69 -7.70 -5.38
C PHE A 444 -2.56 -6.49 -4.45
N PRO A 445 -1.78 -5.48 -4.85
CA PRO A 445 -1.30 -4.47 -3.91
C PRO A 445 -2.28 -3.29 -3.77
N PHE A 446 -3.26 -3.15 -4.67
CA PHE A 446 -4.13 -1.96 -4.75
C PHE A 446 -5.45 -2.16 -3.99
N SER A 447 -5.37 -2.80 -2.83
CA SER A 447 -6.47 -2.90 -1.88
C SER A 447 -6.23 -1.93 -0.73
N SER A 448 -7.16 -1.02 -0.48
CA SER A 448 -7.10 -0.17 0.70
C SER A 448 -8.50 0.26 1.10
N PRO A 449 -8.78 0.34 2.41
CA PRO A 449 -9.93 1.06 2.89
C PRO A 449 -9.65 2.56 2.70
N PHE A 450 -9.98 3.07 1.52
CA PHE A 450 -9.67 4.44 1.12
C PHE A 450 -10.58 5.45 1.82
N LEU A 451 -9.97 6.52 2.33
CA LEU A 451 -10.66 7.67 2.91
C LEU A 451 -10.96 8.68 1.80
N ASN A 452 -12.13 8.59 1.17
CA ASN A 452 -12.57 9.56 0.18
C ASN A 452 -13.35 10.70 0.86
N ILE A 453 -12.67 11.83 1.13
CA ILE A 453 -13.25 12.99 1.81
C ILE A 453 -13.55 14.10 0.83
N ASP A 454 -14.77 14.61 0.91
CA ASP A 454 -15.10 15.90 0.32
C ASP A 454 -14.78 16.98 1.36
N ASN A 455 -13.77 17.83 1.08
CA ASN A 455 -13.31 18.85 2.04
C ASN A 455 -14.42 19.81 2.48
N ASP A 456 -15.42 20.02 1.62
CA ASP A 456 -16.59 20.88 1.83
C ASP A 456 -17.85 20.11 2.27
N GLY A 457 -17.70 18.82 2.62
CA GLY A 457 -18.78 17.96 3.11
C GLY A 457 -18.85 17.87 4.62
N ILE A 458 -19.72 16.97 5.12
CA ILE A 458 -19.86 16.67 6.55
C ILE A 458 -19.73 15.17 6.79
N MET A 459 -19.28 14.79 7.99
CA MET A 459 -19.24 13.38 8.38
C MET A 459 -20.65 12.83 8.55
N LEU A 460 -21.01 11.84 7.74
CA LEU A 460 -22.29 11.13 7.84
C LEU A 460 -22.20 9.96 8.83
N GLY A 461 -21.01 9.36 8.98
CA GLY A 461 -20.79 8.27 9.91
C GLY A 461 -19.42 7.63 9.73
N LEU A 462 -19.26 6.42 10.25
CA LEU A 462 -18.07 5.59 10.06
C LEU A 462 -18.42 4.39 9.19
N ASN A 463 -17.52 3.97 8.30
CA ASN A 463 -17.69 2.74 7.53
C ASN A 463 -17.40 1.48 8.39
N LYS A 464 -17.50 0.28 7.81
CA LYS A 464 -17.20 -1.00 8.50
C LYS A 464 -15.79 -1.05 9.10
N ASN A 465 -14.84 -0.33 8.52
CA ASN A 465 -13.45 -0.25 8.97
C ASN A 465 -13.23 0.93 9.94
N LYS A 466 -14.32 1.49 10.48
CA LYS A 466 -14.36 2.65 11.38
C LYS A 466 -13.76 3.93 10.80
N ILE A 467 -13.72 4.03 9.47
CA ILE A 467 -13.19 5.19 8.76
C ILE A 467 -14.27 6.25 8.57
N PRO A 468 -14.01 7.53 8.90
CA PRO A 468 -14.94 8.63 8.63
C PRO A 468 -15.40 8.69 7.18
N TYR A 469 -16.71 8.68 6.99
CA TYR A 469 -17.34 8.93 5.71
C TYR A 469 -17.82 10.38 5.66
N ILE A 470 -17.03 11.23 5.02
CA ILE A 470 -17.27 12.68 4.92
C ILE A 470 -17.61 13.03 3.47
N LYS A 471 -18.85 13.48 3.25
CA LYS A 471 -19.36 13.76 1.90
C LYS A 471 -20.17 15.04 1.84
N ASN A 472 -20.10 15.71 0.70
CA ASN A 472 -21.00 16.79 0.36
C ASN A 472 -22.16 16.21 -0.46
N ILE A 473 -23.31 16.03 0.18
CA ILE A 473 -24.50 15.45 -0.47
C ILE A 473 -25.01 16.29 -1.65
N TYR A 474 -24.70 17.58 -1.70
CA TYR A 474 -25.10 18.48 -2.78
C TYR A 474 -24.26 18.32 -4.06
N LYS A 475 -23.14 17.57 -4.00
CA LYS A 475 -22.35 17.20 -5.18
C LYS A 475 -22.82 15.91 -5.86
N LEU A 476 -23.75 15.19 -5.23
CA LEU A 476 -24.35 14.00 -5.81
C LEU A 476 -25.30 14.40 -6.95
N THR A 477 -25.65 13.43 -7.81
CA THR A 477 -26.60 13.66 -8.91
C THR A 477 -27.96 14.13 -8.42
N ASN A 478 -28.33 13.77 -7.19
CA ASN A 478 -29.51 14.25 -6.48
C ASN A 478 -29.21 14.31 -4.97
N ALA A 479 -29.64 15.40 -4.32
CA ALA A 479 -29.46 15.63 -2.88
C ALA A 479 -30.57 15.03 -2.00
N ASN A 480 -31.61 14.43 -2.60
CA ASN A 480 -32.69 13.76 -1.88
C ASN A 480 -32.19 12.51 -1.15
N GLY A 481 -32.70 12.27 0.05
CA GLY A 481 -32.33 11.12 0.88
C GLY A 481 -33.52 10.57 1.65
N ILE A 482 -33.43 9.27 1.99
CA ILE A 482 -34.42 8.58 2.81
C ILE A 482 -33.73 7.94 4.02
N ILE A 483 -34.32 8.10 5.21
CA ILE A 483 -33.83 7.51 6.46
C ILE A 483 -34.89 6.52 6.95
N LEU A 484 -34.58 5.23 6.90
CA LEU A 484 -35.47 4.15 7.31
C LEU A 484 -34.90 3.44 8.53
N ALA A 485 -35.72 3.26 9.56
CA ALA A 485 -35.32 2.63 10.81
C ALA A 485 -36.56 2.17 11.60
N THR A 486 -36.43 1.06 12.32
CA THR A 486 -37.45 0.62 13.29
C THR A 486 -37.46 1.54 14.52
N SER A 487 -38.55 1.51 15.29
CA SER A 487 -38.61 2.26 16.56
C SER A 487 -37.47 1.83 17.49
N GLY A 488 -36.81 2.81 18.12
CA GLY A 488 -35.65 2.57 19.00
C GLY A 488 -34.30 2.35 18.29
N ALA A 489 -34.26 2.22 16.96
CA ALA A 489 -32.99 2.01 16.22
C ALA A 489 -32.13 3.27 16.05
N GLY A 490 -32.53 4.39 16.66
CA GLY A 490 -31.75 5.64 16.65
C GLY A 490 -32.05 6.61 15.50
N LYS A 491 -33.20 6.47 14.82
CA LYS A 491 -33.64 7.37 13.73
C LYS A 491 -33.53 8.85 14.12
N SER A 492 -34.20 9.24 15.19
CA SER A 492 -34.29 10.64 15.63
C SER A 492 -32.95 11.17 16.13
N TYR A 493 -32.11 10.31 16.73
CA TYR A 493 -30.74 10.67 17.10
C TYR A 493 -29.90 10.99 15.86
N PHE A 494 -29.90 10.10 14.86
CA PHE A 494 -29.17 10.30 13.62
C PHE A 494 -29.64 11.57 12.89
N THR A 495 -30.95 11.80 12.79
CA THR A 495 -31.50 12.99 12.12
C THR A 495 -31.10 14.28 12.84
N LYS A 496 -31.17 14.35 14.18
CA LYS A 496 -30.72 15.52 14.96
C LYS A 496 -29.23 15.81 14.75
N LEU A 497 -28.42 14.76 14.71
CA LEU A 497 -26.98 14.86 14.47
C LEU A 497 -26.68 15.34 13.04
N LEU A 498 -27.40 14.82 12.05
CA LEU A 498 -27.30 15.23 10.66
C LEU A 498 -27.69 16.71 10.49
N ILE A 499 -28.82 17.14 11.07
CA ILE A 499 -29.28 18.54 11.07
C ILE A 499 -28.20 19.45 11.66
N SER A 500 -27.70 19.13 12.85
CA SER A 500 -26.64 19.89 13.51
C SER A 500 -25.41 20.04 12.60
N ARG A 501 -24.99 18.95 11.95
CA ARG A 501 -23.84 18.99 11.02
C ARG A 501 -24.14 19.78 9.75
N GLN A 502 -25.38 19.83 9.26
CA GLN A 502 -25.72 20.63 8.08
C GLN A 502 -25.65 22.14 8.32
N PHE A 503 -25.82 22.60 9.56
CA PHE A 503 -25.47 23.98 9.91
C PHE A 503 -23.98 24.27 9.66
N LEU A 504 -23.10 23.26 9.75
CA LEU A 504 -21.69 23.42 9.37
C LEU A 504 -21.47 23.64 7.87
N ASN A 505 -22.39 23.17 7.04
CA ASN A 505 -22.40 23.44 5.61
C ASN A 505 -23.06 24.77 5.25
N GLY A 506 -23.58 25.51 6.22
CA GLY A 506 -24.34 26.74 6.00
C GLY A 506 -25.71 26.51 5.38
N SER A 507 -26.33 25.35 5.65
CA SER A 507 -27.68 25.03 5.16
C SER A 507 -28.76 25.51 6.13
N ASP A 508 -29.84 26.09 5.60
CA ASP A 508 -31.08 26.31 6.34
C ASP A 508 -31.86 25.02 6.46
N VAL A 509 -32.54 24.83 7.59
CA VAL A 509 -33.25 23.57 7.89
C VAL A 509 -34.70 23.86 8.29
N ILE A 510 -35.63 23.24 7.55
CA ILE A 510 -37.06 23.25 7.84
C ILE A 510 -37.46 21.83 8.24
N ILE A 511 -38.19 21.70 9.35
CA ILE A 511 -38.59 20.41 9.91
C ILE A 511 -40.12 20.37 10.01
N ILE A 512 -40.73 19.36 9.40
CA ILE A 512 -42.13 19.02 9.63
C ILE A 512 -42.16 17.89 10.66
N ASP A 513 -42.57 18.22 11.87
CA ASP A 513 -42.46 17.32 13.03
C ASP A 513 -43.82 17.06 13.69
N PRO A 514 -44.56 16.03 13.24
CA PRO A 514 -45.85 15.68 13.83
C PRO A 514 -45.73 15.11 15.25
N GLN A 515 -44.54 14.70 15.70
CA GLN A 515 -44.31 14.04 17.00
C GLN A 515 -43.66 14.97 18.03
N GLY A 516 -43.25 16.18 17.64
CA GLY A 516 -42.61 17.15 18.53
C GLY A 516 -41.22 16.74 19.04
N GLU A 517 -40.55 15.79 18.37
CA GLU A 517 -39.23 15.29 18.78
C GLU A 517 -38.09 16.30 18.59
N TYR A 518 -38.25 17.31 17.73
CA TYR A 518 -37.19 18.25 17.32
C TYR A 518 -37.31 19.64 17.97
N LEU A 519 -38.24 19.83 18.92
CA LEU A 519 -38.42 21.11 19.63
C LEU A 519 -37.14 21.56 20.36
N ALA A 520 -36.50 20.65 21.10
CA ALA A 520 -35.31 20.96 21.88
C ALA A 520 -34.11 21.42 21.04
N ILE A 521 -33.89 20.78 19.87
CA ILE A 521 -32.80 21.19 18.96
C ILE A 521 -33.11 22.53 18.30
N THR A 522 -34.38 22.79 17.96
CA THR A 522 -34.83 24.07 17.40
C THR A 522 -34.57 25.20 18.38
N GLN A 523 -34.94 25.03 19.65
CA GLN A 523 -34.67 26.00 20.72
C GLN A 523 -33.17 26.24 20.95
N HIS A 524 -32.37 25.16 20.95
CA HIS A 524 -30.92 25.26 21.16
C HIS A 524 -30.23 26.14 20.12
N TYR A 525 -30.61 26.00 18.84
CA TYR A 525 -30.08 26.81 17.74
C TYR A 525 -30.86 28.13 17.52
N LYS A 526 -31.74 28.51 18.45
CA LYS A 526 -32.59 29.72 18.36
C LYS A 526 -33.44 29.79 17.09
N GLY A 527 -33.86 28.64 16.58
CA GLY A 527 -34.78 28.54 15.45
C GLY A 527 -36.21 28.92 15.85
N GLU A 528 -37.01 29.22 14.84
CA GLU A 528 -38.44 29.52 15.01
C GLU A 528 -39.24 28.21 15.09
N THR A 529 -40.17 28.15 16.06
CA THR A 529 -41.11 27.02 16.19
C THR A 529 -42.50 27.49 15.85
N ILE A 530 -43.05 26.96 14.77
CA ILE A 530 -44.43 27.23 14.34
C ILE A 530 -45.31 26.06 14.78
N THR A 531 -46.07 26.26 15.84
CA THR A 531 -47.01 25.24 16.34
C THR A 531 -48.31 25.34 15.56
N ILE A 532 -48.72 24.24 14.92
CA ILE A 532 -50.01 24.12 14.23
C ILE A 532 -50.91 23.24 15.09
N SER A 533 -51.86 23.86 15.79
CA SER A 533 -52.83 23.15 16.63
C SER A 533 -54.17 23.88 16.65
N ARG A 534 -55.22 23.24 17.18
CA ARG A 534 -56.55 23.89 17.30
C ARG A 534 -56.54 25.11 18.22
N THR A 535 -55.55 25.23 19.08
CA THR A 535 -55.40 26.32 20.05
C THR A 535 -54.25 27.26 19.71
N SER A 536 -53.55 27.05 18.60
CA SER A 536 -52.46 27.93 18.18
C SER A 536 -53.00 29.20 17.53
N GLU A 537 -52.32 30.32 17.77
CA GLU A 537 -52.60 31.58 17.06
C GLU A 537 -52.17 31.55 15.59
N THR A 538 -51.27 30.63 15.23
CA THR A 538 -50.80 30.43 13.86
C THR A 538 -51.84 29.69 13.01
N ILE A 539 -52.20 30.27 11.87
CA ILE A 539 -53.10 29.69 10.88
C ILE A 539 -52.39 29.68 9.52
N ILE A 540 -52.30 28.52 8.88
CA ILE A 540 -51.85 28.41 7.49
C ILE A 540 -53.06 28.61 6.59
N ASN A 541 -53.01 29.58 5.69
CA ASN A 541 -54.04 29.78 4.67
C ASN A 541 -53.69 28.97 3.40
N PRO A 542 -54.32 27.81 3.15
CA PRO A 542 -54.05 27.04 1.95
C PRO A 542 -54.54 27.74 0.67
N LEU A 543 -55.46 28.71 0.75
CA LEU A 543 -55.99 29.45 -0.40
C LEU A 543 -55.05 30.58 -0.87
N ASP A 544 -54.05 30.94 -0.07
CA ASP A 544 -53.06 31.93 -0.46
C ASP A 544 -52.22 31.41 -1.64
N LEU A 545 -52.07 32.23 -2.68
CA LEU A 545 -51.30 31.87 -3.87
C LEU A 545 -49.82 31.64 -3.55
N MET A 546 -49.25 32.33 -2.54
CA MET A 546 -47.83 32.22 -2.14
C MET A 546 -46.83 32.27 -3.32
N GLY A 547 -47.16 33.01 -4.37
CA GLY A 547 -46.31 33.15 -5.56
C GLY A 547 -46.39 32.01 -6.59
N HIS A 548 -47.26 31.02 -6.40
CA HIS A 548 -47.55 29.98 -7.40
C HIS A 548 -48.51 30.48 -8.49
N ASP A 549 -48.45 29.86 -9.67
CA ASP A 549 -49.45 30.07 -10.72
C ASP A 549 -50.82 29.57 -10.27
N TYR A 550 -51.89 30.24 -10.74
CA TYR A 550 -53.26 29.91 -10.37
C TYR A 550 -53.61 28.45 -10.71
N LEU A 551 -53.16 27.92 -11.86
CA LEU A 551 -53.46 26.54 -12.24
C LEU A 551 -52.79 25.52 -11.32
N GLU A 552 -51.50 25.72 -11.00
CA GLU A 552 -50.77 24.85 -10.07
C GLU A 552 -51.41 24.89 -8.68
N LYS A 553 -51.75 26.09 -8.20
CA LYS A 553 -52.40 26.26 -6.90
C LYS A 553 -53.76 25.57 -6.87
N ARG A 554 -54.56 25.74 -7.92
CA ARG A 554 -55.88 25.12 -8.07
C ARG A 554 -55.77 23.59 -8.00
N LEU A 555 -54.82 23.00 -8.71
CA LEU A 555 -54.57 21.56 -8.67
C LEU A 555 -54.14 21.08 -7.28
N SER A 556 -53.19 21.78 -6.65
CA SER A 556 -52.75 21.46 -5.28
C SER A 556 -53.88 21.57 -4.26
N LEU A 557 -54.80 22.54 -4.43
CA LEU A 557 -56.00 22.67 -3.59
C LEU A 557 -56.96 21.50 -3.80
N MET A 558 -57.16 21.05 -5.04
CA MET A 558 -58.00 19.87 -5.31
C MET A 558 -57.44 18.62 -4.61
N ASP A 559 -56.13 18.41 -4.65
CA ASP A 559 -55.47 17.29 -3.96
C ASP A 559 -55.60 17.43 -2.43
N LEU A 560 -55.40 18.64 -1.90
CA LEU A 560 -55.58 18.92 -0.48
C LEU A 560 -57.02 18.65 -0.02
N PHE A 561 -58.01 19.12 -0.78
CA PHE A 561 -59.41 18.92 -0.43
C PHE A 561 -59.80 17.44 -0.50
N GLN A 562 -59.25 16.69 -1.44
CA GLN A 562 -59.43 15.24 -1.48
C GLN A 562 -58.87 14.56 -0.22
N ILE A 563 -57.71 14.99 0.27
CA ILE A 563 -57.17 14.50 1.55
C ILE A 563 -58.07 14.89 2.73
N MET A 564 -58.62 16.11 2.73
CA MET A 564 -59.45 16.63 3.83
C MET A 564 -60.84 16.01 3.89
N PHE A 565 -61.49 15.80 2.74
CA PHE A 565 -62.88 15.38 2.65
C PHE A 565 -63.04 13.89 2.31
N GLY A 566 -61.97 13.20 1.90
CA GLY A 566 -62.00 11.80 1.50
C GLY A 566 -62.45 11.61 0.06
N ASP A 567 -63.34 10.64 -0.19
CA ASP A 567 -63.85 10.35 -1.53
C ASP A 567 -64.76 11.48 -2.04
N ILE A 568 -64.24 12.31 -2.94
CA ILE A 568 -64.98 13.38 -3.63
C ILE A 568 -65.47 12.86 -4.98
N THR A 569 -66.77 12.93 -5.24
CA THR A 569 -67.35 12.56 -6.54
C THR A 569 -66.94 13.57 -7.64
N GLU A 570 -66.93 13.14 -8.91
CA GLU A 570 -66.64 14.03 -10.05
C GLU A 570 -67.53 15.28 -10.08
N ILE A 571 -68.81 15.15 -9.68
CA ILE A 571 -69.74 16.28 -9.61
C ILE A 571 -69.31 17.27 -8.52
N GLN A 572 -68.94 16.79 -7.34
CA GLN A 572 -68.45 17.64 -6.25
C GLN A 572 -67.12 18.31 -6.60
N LYS A 573 -66.23 17.59 -7.29
CA LYS A 573 -64.96 18.13 -7.78
C LYS A 573 -65.19 19.25 -8.80
N ALA A 574 -66.13 19.07 -9.73
CA ALA A 574 -66.50 20.10 -10.71
C ALA A 574 -67.15 21.34 -10.07
N ILE A 575 -67.92 21.17 -8.99
CA ILE A 575 -68.50 22.29 -8.24
C ILE A 575 -67.41 23.04 -7.45
N MET A 576 -66.46 22.32 -6.85
CA MET A 576 -65.34 22.94 -6.13
C MET A 576 -64.33 23.63 -7.04
N ASP A 577 -64.14 23.13 -8.27
CA ASP A 577 -63.22 23.73 -9.26
C ASP A 577 -63.73 25.06 -9.83
N LYS A 578 -65.04 25.29 -9.73
CA LYS A 578 -65.75 26.48 -10.20
C LYS A 578 -65.84 27.53 -9.11
#